data_AF-A0A660SNP9-F1
#
_entry.id   AF-A0A660SNP9-F1
#
_cell.length_a   1.000
_cell.length_b   1.000
_cell.length_c   1.000
_cell.angle_alpha   90.00
_cell.angle_beta   90.00
_cell.angle_gamma   90.00
#
_symmetry.space_group_name_H-M   'P 1'
#
loop_
_entity.id
_entity.type
_entity.pdbx_description
1 polymer ?
#
loop_
_entity_poly.entity_id
_entity_poly.type
_entity_poly.pdbx_seq_one_letter_code
_entity_poly.pdbx_strand_id
1 'polypeptide(L)' 'MIAPEILYEDNHVIAVNKPAGMLVQGDKSGDICILDLVKAFLKERDGKPGNVFLGLPHRLDRPTSGVLVLAKTSKALSRL' A
#
# COMPACT_ATOMS: atom_id res chain seq x y z
N MET A 1 -8.91 11.38 -6.70
CA MET A 1 -8.10 10.59 -5.75
C MET A 1 -6.63 10.89 -6.00
N ILE A 2 -5.80 10.94 -4.97
CA ILE A 2 -4.34 11.02 -5.15
C ILE A 2 -3.87 9.62 -5.54
N ALA A 3 -3.27 9.47 -6.72
CA ALA A 3 -2.70 8.20 -7.15
C ALA A 3 -1.36 7.98 -6.45
N PRO A 4 -1.07 6.76 -5.95
CA PRO A 4 0.24 6.43 -5.42
C PRO A 4 1.28 6.44 -6.54
N GLU A 5 2.51 6.85 -6.23
CA GLU A 5 3.63 6.70 -7.15
C GLU A 5 4.08 5.23 -7.14
N ILE A 6 3.77 4.50 -8.21
CA ILE A 6 4.11 3.09 -8.37
C ILE A 6 5.51 2.98 -8.98
N LEU A 7 6.42 2.34 -8.25
CA LEU A 7 7.79 2.08 -8.70
C LEU A 7 7.89 0.74 -9.43
N TYR A 8 7.09 -0.24 -8.99
CA TYR A 8 7.02 -1.57 -9.58
C TYR A 8 5.68 -2.23 -9.27
N GLU A 9 5.14 -3.02 -10.19
CA GLU A 9 3.96 -3.84 -9.94
C GLU A 9 4.00 -5.12 -10.77
N ASP A 10 3.71 -6.26 -10.13
CA ASP A 10 3.46 -7.53 -10.80
C ASP A 10 2.17 -8.20 -10.28
N ASN A 11 2.02 -9.51 -10.51
CA ASN A 11 0.86 -10.27 -10.07
C ASN A 11 0.82 -10.52 -8.54
N HIS A 12 1.95 -10.41 -7.86
CA HIS A 12 2.16 -10.82 -6.47
C HIS A 12 2.45 -9.64 -5.53
N VAL A 13 3.14 -8.61 -6.01
CA VAL A 13 3.61 -7.45 -5.23
C VAL A 13 3.39 -6.14 -5.96
N ILE A 14 3.37 -5.06 -5.19
CA ILE A 14 3.41 -3.68 -5.67
C ILE A 14 4.38 -2.90 -4.79
N ALA A 15 5.32 -2.20 -5.39
CA ALA A 15 6.23 -1.29 -4.72
C ALA A 15 5.82 0.15 -5.03
N VAL A 16 5.65 0.95 -3.98
CA VAL A 16 5.26 2.36 -4.10
C VAL A 16 6.28 3.25 -3.41
N ASN A 17 6.41 4.49 -3.87
CA ASN A 17 7.18 5.51 -3.15
C ASN A 17 6.30 6.10 -2.04
N LYS A 18 6.63 5.81 -0.78
CA LYS A 18 5.96 6.41 0.37
C LYS A 18 6.55 7.80 0.62
N PRO A 19 5.73 8.87 0.65
CA PRO A 19 6.22 10.18 1.07
C PRO A 19 6.53 10.21 2.58
N ALA A 20 7.48 11.05 2.96
CA ALA A 20 7.72 11.39 4.37
C ALA A 20 6.49 12.10 4.96
N GLY A 21 6.22 11.87 6.25
CA GLY A 21 5.06 12.41 6.96
C GLY A 21 3.79 11.55 6.89
N MET A 22 3.71 10.59 5.95
CA MET A 22 2.54 9.71 5.78
C MET A 22 2.67 8.41 6.57
N LEU A 23 1.55 7.96 7.15
CA LEU A 23 1.45 6.69 7.85
C LEU A 23 1.47 5.51 6.88
N VAL A 24 2.07 4.39 7.31
CA VAL A 24 2.02 3.13 6.56
C VAL A 24 0.69 2.41 6.78
N GLN A 25 0.26 2.32 8.03
CA GLN A 25 -1.00 1.73 8.47
C GLN A 25 -1.68 2.71 9.43
N GLY A 26 -3.01 2.75 9.41
CA GLY A 26 -3.79 3.60 10.30
C GLY A 26 -3.45 3.38 11.78
N ASP A 27 -3.41 4.46 12.53
CA ASP A 27 -3.20 4.50 13.97
C ASP A 27 -4.38 5.22 14.68
N LYS A 28 -4.18 5.61 15.93
CA LYS A 28 -5.21 6.30 16.73
C LYS A 28 -5.50 7.72 16.24
N SER A 29 -4.70 8.28 15.33
CA SER A 29 -4.86 9.64 14.84
C SER A 29 -6.00 9.76 13.81
N GLY A 30 -6.37 8.66 13.16
CA GLY A 30 -7.37 8.68 12.06
C GLY A 30 -6.84 9.29 10.76
N ASP A 31 -5.53 9.53 10.66
CA ASP A 31 -4.87 10.03 9.46
C ASP A 31 -4.94 9.01 8.32
N ILE A 32 -5.02 9.50 7.08
CA ILE A 32 -4.98 8.65 5.88
C ILE A 32 -3.60 7.98 5.79
N CYS A 33 -3.59 6.65 5.66
CA CYS A 33 -2.37 5.88 5.47
C CYS A 33 -2.18 5.44 4.02
N ILE A 34 -0.93 5.18 3.64
CA ILE A 34 -0.56 4.76 2.27
C ILE A 34 -1.23 3.42 1.91
N LEU A 35 -1.43 2.51 2.87
CA LEU A 35 -2.06 1.22 2.62
C LEU A 35 -3.51 1.39 2.15
N ASP A 36 -4.27 2.29 2.77
CA ASP A 36 -5.66 2.55 2.39
C ASP A 36 -5.75 3.31 1.07
N LEU A 37 -4.81 4.25 0.84
CA LEU A 37 -4.69 4.97 -0.43
C LEU A 37 -4.45 3.99 -1.59
N VAL A 38 -3.49 3.07 -1.45
CA VAL A 38 -3.18 2.08 -2.50
C VAL A 38 -4.36 1.11 -2.68
N LYS A 39 -5.02 0.68 -1.60
CA LYS A 39 -6.23 -0.17 -1.72
C LYS A 39 -7.36 0.53 -2.49
N ALA A 40 -7.63 1.80 -2.17
CA ALA A 40 -8.67 2.58 -2.84
C ALA A 40 -8.34 2.76 -4.33
N PHE A 41 -7.09 3.12 -4.63
CA PHE A 41 -6.59 3.24 -6.00
C PHE A 41 -6.74 1.93 -6.78
N LEU A 42 -6.31 0.79 -6.23
CA LEU A 42 -6.44 -0.51 -6.88
C LEU A 42 -7.91 -0.93 -7.07
N LYS A 43 -8.79 -0.54 -6.14
CA LYS A 43 -10.22 -0.83 -6.24
C LYS A 43 -10.86 -0.09 -7.41
N GLU A 44 -10.58 1.21 -7.52
CA GLU A 44 -11.08 2.06 -8.60
C GLU A 44 -10.49 1.65 -9.95
N ARG A 45 -9.15 1.53 -10.04
CA ARG A 45 -8.43 1.20 -11.28
C ARG A 45 -8.85 -0.15 -11.85
N ASP A 46 -8.97 -1.17 -11.00
CA ASP A 46 -9.27 -2.54 -11.44
C ASP A 46 -10.77 -2.87 -11.41
N GLY A 47 -11.65 -1.91 -11.08
CA GLY A 47 -13.10 -2.11 -11.04
C GLY A 47 -13.56 -3.21 -10.06
N LYS A 48 -12.87 -3.38 -8.94
CA LYS A 48 -13.13 -4.50 -8.01
C LYS A 48 -14.38 -4.26 -7.16
N PRO A 49 -15.36 -5.17 -7.15
CA PRO A 49 -16.60 -4.99 -6.38
C PRO A 49 -16.38 -5.10 -4.86
N GLY A 50 -15.39 -5.89 -4.43
CA GLY A 50 -15.07 -6.16 -3.03
C GLY A 50 -13.93 -5.32 -2.46
N ASN A 51 -13.50 -5.68 -1.25
CA ASN A 51 -12.30 -5.12 -0.63
C ASN A 51 -11.05 -5.67 -1.29
N VAL A 52 -10.09 -4.80 -1.61
CA VAL A 52 -8.80 -5.20 -2.18
C VAL A 52 -7.92 -5.76 -1.07
N PHE A 53 -7.47 -7.00 -1.24
CA PHE A 53 -6.41 -7.55 -0.41
C PHE A 53 -5.09 -6.84 -0.72
N LEU A 54 -4.45 -6.32 0.32
CA LEU A 54 -3.12 -5.73 0.24
C LEU A 54 -2.43 -5.95 1.59
N GLY A 55 -1.42 -6.81 1.58
CA GLY A 55 -0.66 -7.21 2.76
C GLY A 55 0.55 -6.31 3.00
N LEU A 56 0.90 -6.13 4.26
CA LEU A 56 2.01 -5.29 4.71
C LEU A 56 3.13 -6.17 5.30
N PRO A 57 4.17 -6.52 4.52
CA PRO A 57 5.28 -7.35 5.01
C PRO A 57 6.24 -6.58 5.92
N HIS A 58 6.41 -5.27 5.69
CA HIS A 58 7.28 -4.41 6.48
C HIS A 58 6.70 -2.99 6.58
N ARG A 59 7.28 -2.14 7.44
CA ARG A 59 6.89 -0.74 7.61
C ARG A 59 8.07 0.20 7.47
N LEU A 60 7.75 1.43 7.06
CA LEU A 60 8.59 2.62 7.18
C LEU A 60 7.95 3.55 8.21
N ASP A 61 8.76 4.24 9.01
CA ASP A 61 8.22 5.17 9.98
C ASP A 61 7.61 6.41 9.32
N ARG A 62 6.74 7.11 10.05
CA ARG A 62 6.04 8.30 9.56
C ARG A 62 6.99 9.32 8.89
N PRO A 63 8.12 9.75 9.48
CA PRO A 63 9.02 10.72 8.85
C PRO A 63 9.87 10.13 7.71
N THR A 64 9.88 8.81 7.51
CA THR A 64 10.71 8.16 6.50
C THR A 64 10.03 8.18 5.14
N SER A 65 10.78 8.48 4.08
CA SER A 65 10.36 8.29 2.68
C SER A 65 11.06 7.10 2.05
N GLY A 66 10.54 6.63 0.91
CA GLY A 66 11.20 5.64 0.08
C GLY A 66 10.31 4.46 -0.29
N VAL A 67 10.95 3.35 -0.68
CA VAL A 67 10.26 2.19 -1.26
C VAL A 67 9.51 1.41 -0.19
N LEU A 68 8.19 1.29 -0.37
CA LEU A 68 7.34 0.41 0.42
C LEU A 68 6.81 -0.72 -0.48
N VAL A 69 7.15 -1.97 -0.15
CA VAL A 69 6.64 -3.14 -0.86
C VAL A 69 5.40 -3.68 -0.16
N LEU A 70 4.35 -3.90 -0.94
CA LEU A 70 3.07 -4.43 -0.49
C LEU A 70 2.73 -5.72 -1.23
N ALA A 71 2.14 -6.69 -0.53
CA ALA A 71 1.77 -7.98 -1.10
C ALA A 71 0.33 -7.94 -1.65
N LYS A 72 0.17 -8.20 -2.95
CA LYS A 72 -1.15 -8.25 -3.61
C LYS A 72 -1.90 -9.57 -3.38
N THR A 73 -1.22 -10.58 -2.83
CA THR A 73 -1.81 -11.89 -2.53
C THR A 73 -1.31 -12.41 -1.17
N SER A 74 -2.14 -13.21 -0.48
CA SER A 74 -1.74 -13.86 0.78
C SER A 74 -0.54 -14.79 0.60
N LYS A 75 -0.48 -15.46 -0.55
CA LYS A 75 0.62 -16.36 -0.96
C LYS A 75 1.96 -15.63 -1.11
N ALA A 76 1.93 -14.35 -1.49
CA ALA A 76 3.12 -13.50 -1.57
C ALA A 76 3.50 -12.97 -0.19
N LEU A 77 2.51 -12.50 0.59
CA LEU A 77 2.73 -12.03 1.97
C LEU A 77 3.42 -13.08 2.83
N SER A 78 3.06 -14.36 2.71
CA SER A 78 3.69 -15.43 3.50
C SER A 78 5.11 -15.80 3.07
N ARG A 79 5.62 -15.24 1.96
CA ARG A 79 6.99 -15.49 1.46
C ARG A 79 7.91 -14.27 1.55
N LEU A 80 7.35 -13.13 1.96
CA LEU A 80 8.07 -11.87 2.18
C LEU A 80 8.28 -11.69 3.68
#